data_AF-A0A7V9DBY8-F1
#
_entry.id   AF-A0A7V9DBY8-F1
#
_cell.length_a   1.000
_cell.length_b   1.000
_cell.length_c   1.000
_cell.angle_alpha   90.00
_cell.angle_beta   90.00
_cell.angle_gamma   90.00
#
_symmetry.space_group_name_H-M   'P 1'
#
loop_
_entity.id
_entity.type
_entity.pdbx_description
1 polymer ?
#
loop_
_entity_poly.entity_id
_entity_poly.type
_entity_poly.pdbx_seq_one_letter_code
_entity_poly.pdbx_strand_id
1 'polypeptide(L)'
;MLKKSIFTIFFLVFFAFTAVAGTDRANCFPYERLSPDKRQYAEELLLKALDSEALYTIVGGIKPMSSGFATFSTTASEPRDEKLRSERQATLAKMDLAREIFALWHCGDTDLHADLHHFARVFDGKRTSEAVVFDRRSTAKLVTERAAFFQRWAITASSHPLQLLYAVEYADGPSRFAGYGYLFGYPDHAVRFFVNASVEEEITGKFVERDFYSIPTFTSDTNRFVFATPKGHQEVEADRELRARALKVLAEYRKHRERFIGEGKAGVVAMLREWFCTDGAGCSIPRY
;
A
#
# COMPACT_ATOMS: atom_id res chain seq x y z
N MET A 1 65.33 -18.33 -36.13
CA MET A 1 64.68 -18.79 -34.89
C MET A 1 64.53 -17.61 -33.94
N LEU A 2 63.35 -16.97 -33.93
CA LEU A 2 63.06 -15.79 -33.11
C LEU A 2 62.18 -16.24 -31.93
N LYS A 3 62.71 -16.15 -30.69
CA LYS A 3 61.97 -16.51 -29.46
C LYS A 3 60.92 -15.43 -29.16
N LYS A 4 59.64 -15.83 -29.14
CA LYS A 4 58.53 -14.99 -28.67
C LYS A 4 58.44 -15.08 -27.14
N SER A 5 58.62 -13.94 -26.45
CA SER A 5 58.29 -13.78 -25.04
C SER A 5 56.78 -13.65 -24.86
N ILE A 6 56.21 -14.48 -23.99
CA ILE A 6 54.81 -14.45 -23.56
C ILE A 6 54.69 -13.41 -22.44
N PHE A 7 53.97 -12.33 -22.69
CA PHE A 7 53.62 -11.33 -21.68
C PHE A 7 52.26 -11.73 -21.08
N THR A 8 52.27 -12.22 -19.84
CA THR A 8 51.03 -12.55 -19.10
C THR A 8 50.55 -11.30 -18.38
N ILE A 9 49.44 -10.73 -18.83
CA ILE A 9 48.77 -9.60 -18.17
C ILE A 9 47.85 -10.16 -17.07
N PHE A 10 48.17 -9.89 -15.82
CA PHE A 10 47.30 -10.16 -14.67
C PHE A 10 46.22 -9.06 -14.59
N PHE A 11 44.96 -9.41 -14.85
CA PHE A 11 43.81 -8.55 -14.58
C PHE A 11 43.39 -8.74 -13.11
N LEU A 12 43.70 -7.76 -12.26
CA LEU A 12 43.21 -7.67 -10.90
C LEU A 12 41.79 -7.08 -10.92
N VAL A 13 40.77 -7.94 -10.78
CA VAL A 13 39.37 -7.52 -10.62
C VAL A 13 39.16 -7.14 -9.15
N PHE A 14 39.14 -5.84 -8.84
CA PHE A 14 38.70 -5.33 -7.55
C PHE A 14 37.18 -5.42 -7.47
N PHE A 15 36.66 -6.41 -6.73
CA PHE A 15 35.27 -6.39 -6.27
C PHE A 15 35.16 -5.35 -5.13
N ALA A 16 34.79 -4.12 -5.48
CA ALA A 16 34.32 -3.16 -4.49
C ALA A 16 32.94 -3.62 -3.99
N PHE A 17 32.90 -4.26 -2.83
CA PHE A 17 31.66 -4.42 -2.08
C PHE A 17 31.22 -3.04 -1.60
N THR A 18 30.34 -2.38 -2.36
CA THR A 18 29.58 -1.25 -1.83
C THR A 18 28.60 -1.81 -0.81
N ALA A 19 28.98 -1.75 0.47
CA ALA A 19 28.01 -1.90 1.54
C ALA A 19 26.90 -0.87 1.31
N VAL A 20 25.68 -1.33 1.06
CA VAL A 20 24.51 -0.46 0.99
C VAL A 20 24.39 0.16 2.38
N ALA A 21 24.81 1.42 2.53
CA ALA A 21 24.65 2.15 3.77
C ALA A 21 23.15 2.22 4.05
N GLY A 22 22.70 1.56 5.11
CA GLY A 22 21.30 1.60 5.51
C GLY A 22 20.90 3.05 5.82
N THR A 23 19.62 3.37 5.58
CA THR A 23 19.13 4.73 5.75
C THR A 23 19.21 5.16 7.21
N ASP A 24 19.59 6.42 7.43
CA ASP A 24 19.56 7.04 8.76
C ASP A 24 18.14 7.00 9.35
N ARG A 25 18.04 6.65 10.64
CA ARG A 25 16.80 6.61 11.43
C ARG A 25 16.03 7.93 11.33
N ALA A 26 16.71 9.07 11.25
CA ALA A 26 16.07 10.37 11.09
C ALA A 26 15.33 10.54 9.75
N ASN A 27 15.70 9.78 8.72
CA ASN A 27 15.07 9.82 7.39
C ASN A 27 13.92 8.82 7.24
N CYS A 28 13.60 8.03 8.27
CA CYS A 28 12.41 7.19 8.30
C CYS A 28 11.25 7.95 8.91
N PHE A 29 10.22 8.24 8.12
CA PHE A 29 9.08 9.08 8.51
C PHE A 29 9.54 10.41 9.14
N PRO A 30 10.23 11.30 8.38
CA PRO A 30 10.88 12.50 8.92
C PRO A 30 9.87 13.62 9.26
N TYR A 31 8.94 13.33 10.18
CA TYR A 31 7.85 14.22 10.59
C TYR A 31 8.35 15.44 11.37
N GLU A 32 9.60 15.44 11.82
CA GLU A 32 10.28 16.62 12.37
C GLU A 32 10.37 17.77 11.35
N ARG A 33 10.15 17.51 10.06
CA ARG A 33 10.07 18.53 9.00
C ARG A 33 8.73 19.29 8.99
N LEU A 34 7.72 18.79 9.68
CA LEU A 34 6.40 19.42 9.78
C LEU A 34 6.36 20.39 10.97
N SER A 35 5.48 21.40 10.89
CA SER A 35 5.14 22.20 12.07
C SER A 35 4.47 21.33 13.14
N PRO A 36 4.48 21.73 14.43
CA PRO A 36 3.92 20.93 15.52
C PRO A 36 2.46 20.46 15.26
N ASP A 37 1.59 21.36 14.82
CA ASP A 37 0.19 21.04 14.53
C ASP A 37 0.04 20.03 13.38
N LYS A 38 0.83 20.22 12.30
CA LYS A 38 0.83 19.29 11.16
C LYS A 38 1.39 17.93 11.55
N ARG A 39 2.41 17.91 12.42
CA ARG A 39 3.02 16.67 12.92
C ARG A 39 2.01 15.85 13.72
N GLN A 40 1.25 16.47 14.62
CA GLN A 40 0.22 15.76 15.38
C GLN A 40 -0.79 15.10 14.44
N TYR A 41 -1.32 15.86 13.47
CA TYR A 41 -2.26 15.32 12.49
C TYR A 41 -1.64 14.20 11.63
N ALA A 42 -0.37 14.32 11.25
CA ALA A 42 0.35 13.28 10.52
C ALA A 42 0.50 11.99 11.34
N GLU A 43 0.82 12.10 12.63
CA GLU A 43 0.94 10.95 13.55
C GLU A 43 -0.43 10.26 13.76
N GLU A 44 -1.52 11.02 13.90
CA GLU A 44 -2.88 10.47 13.98
C GLU A 44 -3.25 9.70 12.71
N LEU A 45 -2.94 10.25 11.54
CA LEU A 45 -3.22 9.62 10.25
C LEU A 45 -2.41 8.34 10.04
N LEU A 46 -1.12 8.36 10.40
CA LEU A 46 -0.25 7.18 10.33
C LEU A 46 -0.71 6.09 11.30
N LEU A 47 -1.08 6.46 12.53
CA LEU A 47 -1.61 5.50 13.50
C LEU A 47 -2.91 4.88 12.99
N LYS A 48 -3.83 5.68 12.45
CA LYS A 48 -5.08 5.19 11.85
C LYS A 48 -4.83 4.21 10.71
N ALA A 49 -3.82 4.44 9.88
CA ALA A 49 -3.44 3.51 8.82
C ALA A 49 -2.91 2.18 9.40
N LEU A 50 -2.00 2.23 10.38
CA LEU A 50 -1.44 1.04 11.04
C LEU A 50 -2.46 0.28 11.91
N ASP A 51 -3.46 0.96 12.45
CA ASP A 51 -4.55 0.35 13.20
C ASP A 51 -5.56 -0.38 12.28
N SER A 52 -5.43 -0.19 10.96
CA SER A 52 -6.27 -0.74 9.89
C SER A 52 -5.52 -1.78 9.04
N GLU A 53 -6.06 -2.14 7.88
CA GLU A 53 -5.42 -3.09 6.96
C GLU A 53 -4.15 -2.54 6.28
N ALA A 54 -3.94 -1.21 6.28
CA ALA A 54 -2.73 -0.62 5.73
C ALA A 54 -1.47 -1.04 6.50
N LEU A 55 -1.61 -1.57 7.72
CA LEU A 55 -0.54 -2.29 8.41
C LEU A 55 0.13 -3.34 7.53
N TYR A 56 -0.66 -4.13 6.79
CA TYR A 56 -0.16 -5.24 5.98
C TYR A 56 0.49 -4.78 4.66
N THR A 57 0.36 -3.50 4.31
CA THR A 57 1.11 -2.88 3.23
C THR A 57 2.36 -2.19 3.77
N ILE A 58 2.22 -1.34 4.79
CA ILE A 58 3.31 -0.55 5.38
C ILE A 58 4.35 -1.45 6.06
N VAL A 59 3.90 -2.54 6.68
CA VAL A 59 4.74 -3.51 7.38
C VAL A 59 4.63 -4.87 6.70
N GLY A 60 5.76 -5.47 6.36
CA GLY A 60 5.83 -6.81 5.78
C GLY A 60 5.59 -6.89 4.28
N GLY A 61 4.94 -5.90 3.66
CA GLY A 61 4.62 -5.91 2.24
C GLY A 61 3.72 -7.08 1.83
N ILE A 62 2.83 -7.54 2.72
CA ILE A 62 1.89 -8.63 2.43
C ILE A 62 0.93 -8.21 1.32
N LYS A 63 0.42 -6.98 1.41
CA LYS A 63 -0.47 -6.38 0.43
C LYS A 63 0.31 -5.39 -0.46
N PRO A 64 0.18 -5.46 -1.80
CA PRO A 64 0.76 -4.46 -2.68
C PRO A 64 0.25 -3.04 -2.39
N MET A 65 -1.04 -2.91 -2.07
CA MET A 65 -1.71 -1.63 -1.80
C MET A 65 -2.73 -1.75 -0.66
N SER A 66 -2.94 -0.65 0.06
CA SER A 66 -4.12 -0.42 0.92
C SER A 66 -4.66 0.99 0.76
N SER A 67 -5.94 1.21 1.04
CA SER A 67 -6.60 2.52 0.95
C SER A 67 -7.53 2.80 2.14
N GLY A 68 -8.30 3.90 2.09
CA GLY A 68 -9.42 4.14 2.99
C GLY A 68 -9.07 4.64 4.39
N PHE A 69 -7.80 4.89 4.70
CA PHE A 69 -7.39 5.48 5.99
C PHE A 69 -7.58 7.00 6.05
N ALA A 70 -7.75 7.67 4.92
CA ALA A 70 -8.36 9.01 4.82
C ALA A 70 -9.20 9.13 3.55
N THR A 71 -10.27 9.92 3.63
CA THR A 71 -11.24 10.10 2.55
C THR A 71 -11.61 11.56 2.44
N PHE A 72 -11.70 12.06 1.21
CA PHE A 72 -12.06 13.43 0.87
C PHE A 72 -13.13 13.38 -0.22
N SER A 73 -14.08 14.32 -0.20
CA SER A 73 -15.10 14.42 -1.23
C SER A 73 -15.25 15.87 -1.66
N THR A 74 -15.22 16.11 -2.97
CA THR A 74 -15.40 17.44 -3.58
C THR A 74 -16.55 17.40 -4.57
N THR A 75 -17.20 18.53 -4.82
CA THR A 75 -18.17 18.64 -5.91
C THR A 75 -17.46 18.37 -7.25
N ALA A 76 -18.01 17.49 -8.06
CA ALA A 76 -17.38 17.08 -9.32
C ALA A 76 -17.45 18.19 -10.39
N SER A 77 -18.53 18.97 -10.38
CA SER A 77 -18.70 20.14 -11.24
C SER A 77 -18.19 21.41 -10.55
N GLU A 78 -17.77 22.38 -11.37
CA GLU A 78 -17.42 23.72 -10.89
C GLU A 78 -18.64 24.38 -10.20
N PRO A 79 -18.57 24.67 -8.88
CA PRO A 79 -19.69 25.28 -8.20
C PRO A 79 -19.83 26.75 -8.59
N ARG A 80 -21.06 27.18 -8.90
CA ARG A 80 -21.37 28.60 -9.17
C ARG A 80 -21.54 29.41 -7.89
N ASP A 81 -22.06 28.76 -6.86
CA ASP A 81 -22.28 29.33 -5.53
C ASP A 81 -20.95 29.57 -4.79
N GLU A 82 -20.80 30.76 -4.19
CA GLU A 82 -19.57 31.16 -3.49
C GLU A 82 -19.28 30.29 -2.27
N LYS A 83 -20.31 29.91 -1.52
CA LYS A 83 -20.15 29.06 -0.33
C LYS A 83 -19.64 27.68 -0.76
N LEU A 84 -20.23 27.07 -1.79
CA LEU A 84 -19.75 25.80 -2.33
C LEU A 84 -18.32 25.88 -2.90
N ARG A 85 -17.93 27.01 -3.51
CA ARG A 85 -16.53 27.25 -3.93
C ARG A 85 -15.58 27.29 -2.74
N SER A 86 -15.96 28.00 -1.67
CA SER A 86 -15.16 28.09 -0.45
C SER A 86 -15.00 26.72 0.24
N GLU A 87 -16.07 25.94 0.35
CA GLU A 87 -16.03 24.57 0.90
C GLU A 87 -15.15 23.63 0.07
N ARG A 88 -15.24 23.73 -1.27
CA ARG A 88 -14.37 22.98 -2.18
C ARG A 88 -12.91 23.37 -1.98
N GLN A 89 -12.59 24.66 -1.93
CA GLN A 89 -11.23 25.15 -1.72
C GLN A 89 -10.65 24.67 -0.38
N ALA A 90 -11.44 24.71 0.70
CA ALA A 90 -11.02 24.21 2.00
C ALA A 90 -10.74 22.68 1.97
N THR A 91 -11.52 21.92 1.21
CA THR A 91 -11.28 20.48 1.03
C THR A 91 -10.01 20.22 0.22
N LEU A 92 -9.78 20.97 -0.85
CA LEU A 92 -8.54 20.87 -1.65
C LEU A 92 -7.31 21.20 -0.81
N ALA A 93 -7.36 22.22 0.04
CA ALA A 93 -6.27 22.54 0.96
C ALA A 93 -5.97 21.40 1.94
N LYS A 94 -7.00 20.69 2.43
CA LYS A 94 -6.82 19.48 3.27
C LYS A 94 -6.19 18.33 2.48
N MET A 95 -6.55 18.18 1.21
CA MET A 95 -5.94 17.17 0.32
C MET A 95 -4.46 17.48 0.07
N ASP A 96 -4.09 18.75 -0.13
CA ASP A 96 -2.70 19.15 -0.31
C ASP A 96 -1.87 18.93 0.95
N LEU A 97 -2.42 19.24 2.14
CA LEU A 97 -1.80 18.87 3.41
C LEU A 97 -1.60 17.36 3.54
N ALA A 98 -2.59 16.55 3.15
CA ALA A 98 -2.44 15.10 3.18
C ALA A 98 -1.30 14.62 2.27
N ARG A 99 -1.14 15.20 1.07
CA ARG A 99 -0.02 14.89 0.16
C ARG A 99 1.33 15.31 0.74
N GLU A 100 1.42 16.48 1.38
CA GLU A 100 2.63 16.92 2.09
C GLU A 100 3.04 15.89 3.15
N ILE A 101 2.06 15.36 3.90
CA ILE A 101 2.29 14.31 4.90
C ILE A 101 2.71 12.99 4.25
N PHE A 102 2.02 12.55 3.19
CA PHE A 102 2.31 11.29 2.50
C PHE A 102 3.66 11.28 1.78
N ALA A 103 4.15 12.44 1.35
CA ALA A 103 5.51 12.58 0.83
C ALA A 103 6.59 12.19 1.86
N LEU A 104 6.24 12.21 3.16
CA LEU A 104 7.12 11.79 4.25
C LEU A 104 6.95 10.30 4.62
N TRP A 105 6.05 9.55 3.97
CA TRP A 105 5.83 8.13 4.25
C TRP A 105 6.86 7.27 3.51
N HIS A 106 8.09 7.32 4.00
CA HIS A 106 9.18 6.51 3.51
C HIS A 106 10.13 6.14 4.65
N CYS A 107 10.86 5.04 4.47
CA CYS A 107 11.96 4.66 5.34
C CYS A 107 13.04 4.04 4.45
N GLY A 108 14.04 4.86 4.14
CA GLY A 108 14.98 4.59 3.07
C GLY A 108 14.44 4.79 1.67
N ASP A 109 15.24 4.40 0.69
CA ASP A 109 15.16 5.04 -0.63
C ASP A 109 13.95 4.63 -1.47
N THR A 110 13.26 3.51 -1.22
CA THR A 110 12.34 3.00 -2.26
C THR A 110 11.17 2.11 -1.86
N ASP A 111 10.87 1.86 -0.59
CA ASP A 111 9.94 0.76 -0.27
C ASP A 111 8.46 1.14 -0.26
N LEU A 112 8.13 2.39 0.03
CA LEU A 112 6.73 2.86 0.11
C LEU A 112 6.47 3.98 -0.88
N HIS A 113 5.20 4.07 -1.30
CA HIS A 113 4.65 5.26 -1.93
C HIS A 113 3.26 5.50 -1.37
N ALA A 114 2.98 6.70 -0.88
CA ALA A 114 1.66 7.11 -0.42
C ALA A 114 1.22 8.37 -1.14
N ASP A 115 -0.06 8.46 -1.48
CA ASP A 115 -0.67 9.62 -2.15
C ASP A 115 -2.21 9.57 -1.98
N LEU A 116 -2.91 10.47 -2.66
CA LEU A 116 -4.35 10.49 -2.84
C LEU A 116 -4.73 9.96 -4.24
N HIS A 117 -5.56 8.94 -4.27
CA HIS A 117 -6.23 8.46 -5.48
C HIS A 117 -7.65 9.02 -5.54
N HIS A 118 -8.07 9.56 -6.68
CA HIS A 118 -9.47 9.91 -6.92
C HIS A 118 -10.15 8.83 -7.76
N PHE A 119 -11.35 8.44 -7.34
CA PHE A 119 -12.14 7.48 -8.10
C PHE A 119 -12.69 8.14 -9.38
N ALA A 120 -12.77 7.36 -10.45
CA ALA A 120 -13.31 7.75 -11.74
C ALA A 120 -14.81 8.05 -11.61
N ARG A 121 -15.54 7.18 -10.89
CA ARG A 121 -16.98 7.32 -10.66
C ARG A 121 -17.29 8.53 -9.78
N VAL A 122 -18.25 9.32 -10.22
CA VAL A 122 -18.90 10.38 -9.44
C VAL A 122 -20.17 9.81 -8.86
N PHE A 123 -20.39 9.99 -7.56
CA PHE A 123 -21.59 9.55 -6.86
C PHE A 123 -22.26 10.78 -6.22
N ASP A 124 -23.56 10.94 -6.45
CA ASP A 124 -24.34 12.11 -5.99
C ASP A 124 -23.65 13.46 -6.25
N GLY A 125 -23.09 13.63 -7.46
CA GLY A 125 -22.39 14.84 -7.88
C GLY A 125 -21.05 15.08 -7.18
N LYS A 126 -20.55 14.13 -6.38
CA LYS A 126 -19.29 14.22 -5.66
C LYS A 126 -18.23 13.29 -6.26
N ARG A 127 -17.01 13.81 -6.35
CA ARG A 127 -15.80 13.02 -6.60
C ARG A 127 -15.14 12.70 -5.27
N THR A 128 -14.97 11.42 -5.00
CA THR A 128 -14.29 10.93 -3.80
C THR A 128 -12.82 10.65 -4.10
N SER A 129 -11.96 11.02 -3.16
CA SER A 129 -10.56 10.66 -3.11
C SER A 129 -10.26 9.91 -1.82
N GLU A 130 -9.38 8.92 -1.92
CA GLU A 130 -8.87 8.19 -0.77
C GLU A 130 -7.35 8.28 -0.71
N ALA A 131 -6.84 8.28 0.51
CA ALA A 131 -5.44 7.99 0.74
C ALA A 131 -5.14 6.54 0.38
N VAL A 132 -4.04 6.35 -0.34
CA VAL A 132 -3.51 5.06 -0.77
C VAL A 132 -2.06 4.95 -0.33
N VAL A 133 -1.65 3.75 0.03
CA VAL A 133 -0.25 3.41 0.26
C VAL A 133 0.09 2.13 -0.50
N PHE A 134 1.28 2.09 -1.07
CA PHE A 134 1.82 0.98 -1.81
C PHE A 134 3.13 0.52 -1.18
N ASP A 135 3.31 -0.79 -1.03
CA ASP A 135 4.65 -1.39 -0.94
C ASP A 135 5.15 -1.56 -2.37
N ARG A 136 6.19 -0.80 -2.75
CA ARG A 136 6.71 -0.75 -4.11
C ARG A 136 7.32 -2.08 -4.53
N ARG A 137 7.87 -2.87 -3.60
CA ARG A 137 8.46 -4.18 -3.91
C ARG A 137 7.37 -5.21 -4.18
N SER A 138 6.34 -5.26 -3.35
CA SER A 138 5.20 -6.15 -3.53
C SER A 138 4.37 -5.77 -4.75
N THR A 139 4.29 -4.47 -5.05
CA THR A 139 3.70 -3.98 -6.32
C THR A 139 4.52 -4.44 -7.52
N ALA A 140 5.84 -4.25 -7.51
CA ALA A 140 6.72 -4.71 -8.58
C ALA A 140 6.63 -6.24 -8.77
N LYS A 141 6.66 -7.00 -7.67
CA LYS A 141 6.49 -8.46 -7.66
C LYS A 141 5.14 -8.86 -8.29
N LEU A 142 4.05 -8.22 -7.87
CA LEU A 142 2.72 -8.47 -8.42
C LEU A 142 2.70 -8.25 -9.94
N VAL A 143 3.28 -7.14 -10.42
CA VAL A 143 3.31 -6.83 -11.85
C VAL A 143 4.15 -7.85 -12.62
N THR A 144 5.27 -8.30 -12.08
CA THR A 144 6.10 -9.34 -12.68
C THR A 144 5.36 -10.68 -12.74
N GLU A 145 4.78 -11.14 -11.62
CA GLU A 145 4.06 -12.42 -11.53
C GLU A 145 2.82 -12.45 -12.42
N ARG A 146 2.22 -11.28 -12.69
CA ARG A 146 1.03 -11.14 -13.53
C ARG A 146 1.28 -10.29 -14.77
N ALA A 147 2.46 -10.42 -15.37
CA ALA A 147 2.84 -9.63 -16.54
C ALA A 147 1.78 -9.70 -17.66
N ALA A 148 1.22 -10.88 -17.94
CA ALA A 148 0.18 -11.06 -18.96
C ALA A 148 -1.11 -10.25 -18.67
N PHE A 149 -1.44 -10.05 -17.39
CA PHE A 149 -2.59 -9.23 -17.00
C PHE A 149 -2.27 -7.75 -17.20
N PHE A 150 -1.13 -7.26 -16.70
CA PHE A 150 -0.79 -5.83 -16.67
C PHE A 150 -0.23 -5.27 -18.00
N GLN A 151 0.36 -6.10 -18.85
CA GLN A 151 0.97 -5.67 -20.12
C GLN A 151 -0.05 -5.03 -21.09
N ARG A 152 -1.35 -5.33 -20.93
CA ARG A 152 -2.42 -4.72 -21.74
C ARG A 152 -2.50 -3.20 -21.60
N TRP A 153 -1.98 -2.67 -20.50
CA TRP A 153 -1.88 -1.24 -20.22
C TRP A 153 -0.44 -0.71 -20.30
N ALA A 154 0.50 -1.49 -20.89
CA ALA A 154 1.92 -1.20 -20.91
C ALA A 154 2.54 -0.94 -19.50
N ILE A 155 1.97 -1.59 -18.48
CA ILE A 155 2.47 -1.51 -17.11
C ILE A 155 3.55 -2.56 -16.90
N THR A 156 4.68 -2.14 -16.33
CA THR A 156 5.83 -3.00 -15.98
C THR A 156 6.18 -2.83 -14.50
N ALA A 157 7.08 -3.67 -13.98
CA ALA A 157 7.49 -3.61 -12.58
C ALA A 157 8.16 -2.26 -12.19
N SER A 158 8.60 -1.46 -13.15
CA SER A 158 9.16 -0.12 -12.93
C SER A 158 8.15 1.01 -13.09
N SER A 159 6.91 0.71 -13.51
CA SER A 159 5.85 1.72 -13.63
C SER A 159 5.55 2.37 -12.28
N HIS A 160 5.14 3.63 -12.32
CA HIS A 160 4.73 4.34 -11.11
C HIS A 160 3.47 3.67 -10.52
N PRO A 161 3.38 3.43 -9.20
CA PRO A 161 2.24 2.72 -8.60
C PRO A 161 0.89 3.42 -8.85
N LEU A 162 0.84 4.75 -8.87
CA LEU A 162 -0.39 5.46 -9.26
C LEU A 162 -0.77 5.25 -10.73
N GLN A 163 0.18 5.07 -11.65
CA GLN A 163 -0.12 4.77 -13.05
C GLN A 163 -0.84 3.42 -13.15
N LEU A 164 -0.34 2.43 -12.41
CA LEU A 164 -0.97 1.12 -12.27
C LEU A 164 -2.39 1.24 -11.69
N LEU A 165 -2.56 1.99 -10.59
CA LEU A 165 -3.88 2.16 -9.97
C LEU A 165 -4.87 2.89 -10.90
N TYR A 166 -4.44 3.93 -11.62
CA TYR A 166 -5.30 4.60 -12.59
C TYR A 166 -5.67 3.68 -13.77
N ALA A 167 -4.74 2.87 -14.27
CA ALA A 167 -5.05 1.88 -15.31
C ALA A 167 -6.14 0.89 -14.85
N VAL A 168 -6.08 0.44 -13.59
CA VAL A 168 -7.09 -0.44 -12.99
C VAL A 168 -8.42 0.29 -12.79
N GLU A 169 -8.40 1.50 -12.21
CA GLU A 169 -9.63 2.25 -11.87
C GLU A 169 -10.47 2.59 -13.10
N TYR A 170 -9.81 2.86 -14.24
CA TYR A 170 -10.46 3.21 -15.50
C TYR A 170 -10.67 2.01 -16.44
N ALA A 171 -10.36 0.79 -16.01
CA ALA A 171 -10.63 -0.42 -16.77
C ALA A 171 -12.13 -0.79 -16.80
N ASP A 172 -12.50 -1.70 -17.71
CA ASP A 172 -13.83 -2.32 -17.74
C ASP A 172 -14.10 -3.21 -16.52
N GLY A 173 -15.37 -3.50 -16.23
CA GLY A 173 -15.82 -4.13 -14.99
C GLY A 173 -14.96 -5.33 -14.53
N PRO A 174 -14.89 -6.43 -15.33
CA PRO A 174 -14.12 -7.60 -14.96
C PRO A 174 -12.62 -7.32 -14.74
N SER A 175 -11.99 -6.53 -15.61
CA SER A 175 -10.56 -6.20 -15.45
C SER A 175 -10.32 -5.29 -14.25
N ARG A 176 -11.21 -4.33 -14.00
CA ARG A 176 -11.17 -3.43 -12.84
C ARG A 176 -11.28 -4.22 -11.54
N PHE A 177 -12.25 -5.14 -11.45
CA PHE A 177 -12.42 -6.00 -10.28
C PHE A 177 -11.22 -6.91 -10.04
N ALA A 178 -10.69 -7.53 -11.11
CA ALA A 178 -9.49 -8.34 -11.00
C ALA A 178 -8.28 -7.52 -10.54
N GLY A 179 -8.08 -6.34 -11.14
CA GLY A 179 -6.98 -5.45 -10.82
C GLY A 179 -7.01 -4.96 -9.37
N TYR A 180 -8.18 -4.57 -8.86
CA TYR A 180 -8.34 -4.21 -7.45
C TYR A 180 -8.07 -5.39 -6.52
N GLY A 181 -8.62 -6.57 -6.83
CA GLY A 181 -8.38 -7.77 -6.02
C GLY A 181 -6.88 -8.09 -5.89
N TYR A 182 -6.15 -7.98 -6.99
CA TYR A 182 -4.70 -8.15 -6.99
C TYR A 182 -3.95 -7.05 -6.23
N LEU A 183 -4.31 -5.78 -6.41
CA LEU A 183 -3.70 -4.66 -5.70
C LEU A 183 -3.91 -4.75 -4.18
N PHE A 184 -5.09 -5.18 -3.74
CA PHE A 184 -5.39 -5.43 -2.33
C PHE A 184 -4.81 -6.76 -1.81
N GLY A 185 -4.07 -7.52 -2.62
CA GLY A 185 -3.35 -8.71 -2.19
C GLY A 185 -4.24 -9.93 -1.93
N TYR A 186 -5.40 -10.01 -2.58
CA TYR A 186 -6.30 -11.16 -2.45
C TYR A 186 -5.76 -12.39 -3.21
N PRO A 187 -6.01 -13.61 -2.71
CA PRO A 187 -5.57 -14.83 -3.38
C PRO A 187 -6.33 -15.06 -4.70
N ASP A 188 -5.69 -15.72 -5.67
CA ASP A 188 -6.23 -15.93 -7.02
C ASP A 188 -7.61 -16.56 -7.07
N HIS A 189 -7.91 -17.47 -6.13
CA HIS A 189 -9.23 -18.10 -6.08
C HIS A 189 -10.32 -17.09 -5.71
N ALA A 190 -10.05 -16.16 -4.78
CA ALA A 190 -11.00 -15.12 -4.39
C ALA A 190 -11.18 -14.08 -5.49
N VAL A 191 -10.09 -13.67 -6.15
CA VAL A 191 -10.17 -12.74 -7.29
C VAL A 191 -10.98 -13.35 -8.44
N ARG A 192 -10.71 -14.61 -8.81
CA ARG A 192 -11.46 -15.31 -9.86
C ARG A 192 -12.92 -15.49 -9.49
N PHE A 193 -13.22 -15.87 -8.25
CA PHE A 193 -14.59 -15.99 -7.78
C PHE A 193 -15.35 -14.67 -7.92
N PHE A 194 -14.78 -13.57 -7.42
CA PHE A 194 -15.46 -12.27 -7.46
C PHE A 194 -15.70 -11.78 -8.89
N VAL A 195 -14.70 -11.96 -9.79
CA VAL A 195 -14.86 -11.61 -11.20
C VAL A 195 -15.94 -12.45 -11.87
N ASN A 196 -15.92 -13.78 -11.68
CA ASN A 196 -16.91 -14.67 -12.28
C ASN A 196 -18.32 -14.39 -11.75
N ALA A 197 -18.46 -14.18 -10.44
CA ALA A 197 -19.72 -13.80 -9.82
C ALA A 197 -20.26 -12.48 -10.39
N SER A 198 -19.40 -11.47 -10.58
CA SER A 198 -19.84 -10.20 -11.15
C SER A 198 -20.31 -10.31 -12.61
N VAL A 199 -19.65 -11.17 -13.40
CA VAL A 199 -20.05 -11.45 -14.79
C VAL A 199 -21.36 -12.22 -14.83
N GLU A 200 -21.55 -13.19 -13.94
CA GLU A 200 -22.81 -13.95 -13.85
C GLU A 200 -23.98 -13.08 -13.41
N GLU A 201 -23.77 -12.20 -12.42
CA GLU A 201 -24.78 -11.20 -12.00
C GLU A 201 -25.15 -10.27 -13.16
N GLU A 202 -24.18 -9.81 -13.94
CA GLU A 202 -24.41 -8.95 -15.11
C GLU A 202 -25.21 -9.67 -16.22
N ILE A 203 -24.90 -10.95 -16.48
CA ILE A 203 -25.59 -11.76 -17.50
C ILE A 203 -27.00 -12.17 -17.07
N THR A 204 -27.17 -12.57 -15.81
CA THR A 204 -28.40 -13.22 -15.34
C THR A 204 -29.33 -12.30 -14.56
N GLY A 205 -28.83 -11.16 -14.08
CA GLY A 205 -29.52 -10.26 -13.16
C GLY A 205 -29.73 -10.85 -11.76
N LYS A 206 -29.19 -12.03 -11.46
CA LYS A 206 -29.36 -12.72 -10.17
C LYS A 206 -28.12 -12.56 -9.32
N PHE A 207 -28.30 -12.12 -8.08
CA PHE A 207 -27.23 -12.02 -7.10
C PHE A 207 -26.58 -13.38 -6.84
N VAL A 208 -25.26 -13.44 -6.88
CA VAL A 208 -24.48 -14.64 -6.57
C VAL A 208 -24.15 -14.61 -5.08
N GLU A 209 -24.69 -15.59 -4.34
CA GLU A 209 -24.43 -15.72 -2.91
C GLU A 209 -22.94 -15.94 -2.63
N ARG A 210 -22.46 -15.28 -1.57
CA ARG A 210 -21.06 -15.28 -1.18
C ARG A 210 -20.89 -15.18 0.32
N ASP A 211 -19.79 -15.73 0.81
CA ASP A 211 -19.29 -15.49 2.16
C ASP A 211 -18.11 -14.51 2.10
N PHE A 212 -17.66 -14.05 3.27
CA PHE A 212 -16.54 -13.12 3.40
C PHE A 212 -15.47 -13.71 4.31
N TYR A 213 -14.28 -13.91 3.76
CA TYR A 213 -13.12 -14.33 4.54
C TYR A 213 -12.41 -13.07 5.06
N SER A 214 -12.30 -12.95 6.38
CA SER A 214 -11.70 -11.78 7.04
C SER A 214 -10.36 -12.14 7.71
N ILE A 215 -9.38 -11.26 7.51
CA ILE A 215 -8.14 -11.22 8.27
C ILE A 215 -8.26 -10.05 9.26
N PRO A 216 -8.03 -10.29 10.57
CA PRO A 216 -8.23 -9.26 11.59
C PRO A 216 -7.23 -8.11 11.41
N THR A 217 -7.54 -6.94 11.94
CA THR A 217 -6.62 -5.81 12.13
C THR A 217 -6.53 -5.48 13.61
N PHE A 218 -5.88 -4.37 13.97
CA PHE A 218 -5.91 -3.90 15.36
C PHE A 218 -7.31 -3.43 15.78
N THR A 219 -8.01 -2.72 14.89
CA THR A 219 -9.32 -2.10 15.20
C THR A 219 -10.53 -3.00 14.99
N SER A 220 -10.40 -4.11 14.26
CA SER A 220 -11.52 -4.99 13.97
C SER A 220 -11.07 -6.40 13.62
N ASP A 221 -11.79 -7.41 14.11
CA ASP A 221 -11.55 -8.79 13.69
C ASP A 221 -12.13 -9.12 12.31
N THR A 222 -12.99 -8.24 11.76
CA THR A 222 -13.70 -8.45 10.49
C THR A 222 -13.77 -7.19 9.62
N ASN A 223 -14.12 -7.34 8.33
CA ASN A 223 -14.53 -6.25 7.43
C ASN A 223 -13.47 -5.15 7.16
N ARG A 224 -12.18 -5.47 7.33
CA ARG A 224 -11.07 -4.58 6.97
C ARG A 224 -10.24 -5.20 5.86
N PHE A 225 -9.39 -6.17 6.19
CA PHE A 225 -8.75 -7.01 5.18
C PHE A 225 -9.69 -8.19 4.87
N VAL A 226 -10.54 -8.02 3.87
CA VAL A 226 -11.66 -8.93 3.60
C VAL A 226 -11.81 -9.19 2.10
N PHE A 227 -12.09 -10.43 1.73
CA PHE A 227 -12.39 -10.79 0.35
C PHE A 227 -13.57 -11.76 0.28
N ALA A 228 -14.29 -11.70 -0.84
CA ALA A 228 -15.45 -12.54 -1.09
C ALA A 228 -15.01 -13.95 -1.51
N THR A 229 -15.74 -14.95 -1.02
CA THR A 229 -15.55 -16.37 -1.34
C THR A 229 -16.88 -17.03 -1.67
N PRO A 230 -16.88 -18.20 -2.36
CA PRO A 230 -18.11 -18.95 -2.60
C PRO A 230 -18.87 -19.24 -1.30
N LYS A 231 -20.19 -19.34 -1.37
CA LYS A 231 -20.99 -19.76 -0.23
C LYS A 231 -20.53 -21.11 0.31
N GLY A 232 -20.31 -21.22 1.61
CA GLY A 232 -19.83 -22.43 2.28
C GLY A 232 -18.33 -22.69 2.13
N HIS A 233 -17.56 -21.70 1.66
CA HIS A 233 -16.11 -21.79 1.48
C HIS A 233 -15.41 -22.37 2.71
N GLN A 234 -14.62 -23.41 2.50
CA GLN A 234 -13.73 -23.97 3.49
C GLN A 234 -12.33 -23.41 3.26
N GLU A 235 -11.66 -23.01 4.34
CA GLU A 235 -10.33 -22.41 4.28
C GLU A 235 -9.35 -23.32 3.50
N VAL A 236 -8.75 -22.76 2.45
CA VAL A 236 -7.74 -23.47 1.64
C VAL A 236 -6.32 -23.05 2.05
N GLU A 237 -5.30 -23.69 1.48
CA GLU A 237 -3.91 -23.41 1.84
C GLU A 237 -3.52 -21.95 1.61
N ALA A 238 -3.94 -21.37 0.48
CA ALA A 238 -3.68 -19.95 0.18
C ALA A 238 -4.25 -18.99 1.24
N ASP A 239 -5.42 -19.32 1.82
CA ASP A 239 -6.02 -18.53 2.90
C ASP A 239 -5.22 -18.69 4.19
N ARG A 240 -4.86 -19.94 4.54
CA ARG A 240 -4.06 -20.26 5.72
C ARG A 240 -2.72 -19.54 5.71
N GLU A 241 -2.00 -19.61 4.59
CA GLU A 241 -0.70 -18.96 4.42
C GLU A 241 -0.80 -17.44 4.53
N LEU A 242 -1.79 -16.84 3.85
CA LEU A 242 -2.04 -15.39 3.92
C LEU A 242 -2.38 -14.95 5.35
N ARG A 243 -3.29 -15.66 6.01
CA ARG A 243 -3.70 -15.39 7.39
C ARG A 243 -2.54 -15.56 8.36
N ALA A 244 -1.73 -16.61 8.23
CA ALA A 244 -0.58 -16.86 9.09
C ALA A 244 0.45 -15.72 9.03
N ARG A 245 0.79 -15.24 7.82
CA ARG A 245 1.71 -14.10 7.65
C ARG A 245 1.13 -12.82 8.23
N ALA A 246 -0.14 -12.53 7.97
CA ALA A 246 -0.81 -11.35 8.51
C ALA A 246 -0.88 -11.36 10.04
N LEU A 247 -1.23 -12.50 10.65
CA LEU A 247 -1.27 -12.63 12.10
C LEU A 247 0.10 -12.46 12.76
N LYS A 248 1.18 -12.88 12.10
CA LYS A 248 2.54 -12.63 12.58
C LYS A 248 2.86 -11.13 12.62
N VAL A 249 2.51 -10.38 11.56
CA VAL A 249 2.65 -8.91 11.53
C VAL A 249 1.79 -8.25 12.61
N LEU A 250 0.52 -8.67 12.75
CA LEU A 250 -0.40 -8.10 13.73
C LEU A 250 0.05 -8.35 15.18
N ALA A 251 0.61 -9.53 15.46
CA ALA A 251 1.13 -9.86 16.78
C ALA A 251 2.30 -8.95 17.17
N GLU A 252 3.25 -8.73 16.25
CA GLU A 252 4.36 -7.81 16.49
C GLU A 252 3.88 -6.37 16.61
N TYR A 253 2.95 -5.95 15.74
CA TYR A 253 2.34 -4.62 15.83
C TYR A 253 1.72 -4.36 17.20
N ARG A 254 0.96 -5.31 17.75
CA ARG A 254 0.34 -5.19 19.07
C ARG A 254 1.38 -4.96 20.17
N LYS A 255 2.50 -5.69 20.15
CA LYS A 255 3.61 -5.52 21.11
C LYS A 255 4.24 -4.13 21.01
N HIS A 256 4.51 -3.67 19.79
CA HIS A 256 5.06 -2.34 19.56
C HIS A 256 4.08 -1.25 19.98
N ARG A 257 2.81 -1.36 19.60
CA ARG A 257 1.76 -0.39 19.93
C ARG A 257 1.61 -0.23 21.44
N GLU A 258 1.62 -1.33 22.20
CA GLU A 258 1.56 -1.30 23.66
C GLU A 258 2.69 -0.49 24.29
N ARG A 259 3.91 -0.60 23.77
CA ARG A 259 5.09 0.12 24.29
C ARG A 259 5.12 1.61 23.92
N PHE A 260 4.57 1.98 22.77
CA PHE A 260 4.81 3.31 22.20
C PHE A 260 3.58 4.23 22.10
N ILE A 261 2.36 3.68 22.14
CA ILE A 261 1.12 4.45 21.93
C ILE A 261 0.34 4.60 23.25
N GLY A 262 0.00 5.85 23.58
CA GLY A 262 -0.67 6.26 24.83
C GLY A 262 -0.13 7.58 25.37
N GLU A 263 -0.77 8.12 26.40
CA GLU A 263 -0.35 9.36 27.06
C GLU A 263 1.10 9.27 27.57
N GLY A 264 1.90 10.30 27.29
CA GLY A 264 3.31 10.38 27.70
C GLY A 264 4.27 9.42 26.99
N LYS A 265 3.80 8.58 26.06
CA LYS A 265 4.66 7.66 25.29
C LYS A 265 5.22 8.32 24.04
N ALA A 266 6.25 7.70 23.47
CA ALA A 266 7.04 8.27 22.39
C ALA A 266 6.32 8.38 21.02
N GLY A 267 5.17 7.74 20.85
CA GLY A 267 4.33 7.90 19.66
C GLY A 267 4.69 6.99 18.48
N VAL A 268 3.91 7.11 17.40
CA VAL A 268 3.90 6.18 16.26
C VAL A 268 5.17 6.22 15.41
N VAL A 269 5.80 7.39 15.25
CA VAL A 269 7.05 7.51 14.48
C VAL A 269 8.19 6.81 15.21
N ALA A 270 8.30 7.02 16.52
CA ALA A 270 9.30 6.34 17.35
C ALA A 270 9.11 4.82 17.31
N MET A 271 7.85 4.36 17.36
CA MET A 271 7.48 2.96 17.25
C MET A 271 7.96 2.33 15.92
N LEU A 272 7.67 2.97 14.78
CA LEU A 272 8.09 2.44 13.47
C LEU A 272 9.61 2.48 13.31
N ARG A 273 10.27 3.55 13.76
CA ARG A 273 11.74 3.63 13.72
C ARG A 273 12.38 2.54 14.58
N GLU A 274 11.82 2.23 15.74
CA GLU A 274 12.27 1.09 16.55
C GLU A 274 12.09 -0.24 15.81
N TRP A 275 10.97 -0.39 15.10
CA TRP A 275 10.69 -1.63 14.38
C TRP A 275 11.54 -1.79 13.11
N PHE A 276 11.86 -0.69 12.43
CA PHE A 276 12.51 -0.73 11.11
C PHE A 276 14.02 -0.56 11.18
N CYS A 277 14.54 0.04 12.25
CA CYS A 277 15.95 0.37 12.37
C CYS A 277 16.66 -0.58 13.34
N THR A 278 17.72 -1.21 12.86
CA THR A 278 18.64 -1.97 13.70
C THR A 278 19.86 -1.12 14.00
N ASP A 279 20.31 -1.11 15.26
CA ASP A 279 21.48 -0.35 15.67
C ASP A 279 22.70 -0.71 14.81
N GLY A 280 23.28 0.30 14.15
CA GLY A 280 24.47 0.15 13.30
C GLY A 280 24.26 -0.45 11.92
N ALA A 281 23.06 -0.98 11.58
CA ALA A 281 22.76 -1.55 10.26
C ALA A 281 21.83 -0.68 9.40
N GLY A 282 21.36 0.45 9.95
CA GLY A 282 20.41 1.37 9.32
C GLY A 282 18.99 0.82 9.31
N CYS A 283 18.11 1.48 8.56
CA CYS A 283 16.68 1.19 8.59
C CYS A 283 16.17 0.50 7.33
N SER A 284 15.31 -0.50 7.52
CA SER A 284 14.62 -1.21 6.44
C SER A 284 13.26 -1.74 6.91
N ILE A 285 12.29 -1.81 6.00
CA ILE A 285 10.97 -2.35 6.33
C ILE A 285 11.07 -3.89 6.46
N PRO A 286 10.62 -4.47 7.60
CA PRO A 286 10.65 -5.91 7.83
C PRO A 286 9.91 -6.71 6.76
N ARG A 287 10.28 -7.99 6.60
CA ARG A 287 9.69 -8.92 5.62
C ARG A 287 9.07 -10.12 6.33
N TYR A 288 7.83 -10.46 5.95
CA TYR A 288 7.01 -11.50 6.59
C TYR A 288 6.38 -12.46 5.59
#